data_AF-A0A7Y6TQY5-F1
#
_entry.id   AF-A0A7Y6TQY5-F1
#
_cell.length_a   1.000
_cell.length_b   1.000
_cell.length_c   1.000
_cell.angle_alpha   90.00
_cell.angle_beta   90.00
_cell.angle_gamma   90.00
#
_symmetry.space_group_name_H-M   'P 1'
#
loop_
_entity.id
_entity.type
_entity.pdbx_description
1 polymer ?
#
loop_
_entity_poly.entity_id
_entity_poly.type
_entity_poly.pdbx_seq_one_letter_code
_entity_poly.pdbx_strand_id
1 'polypeptide(L)'
;MNTSEDAVVSHITLHNPPSCTCARIIWLSMNCDAFAMNIGTANGDAHIDARLGSVYRSTRFHPEALKETVNDLFWEIWAVWEPEEGIKVMDRG
;
A
#
# COMPACT_ATOMS: atom_id res chain seq x y z
N MET A 1 42.81 -27.23 9.50
CA MET A 1 41.65 -26.80 8.68
C MET A 1 40.54 -26.52 9.67
N ASN A 2 40.27 -25.25 9.98
CA ASN A 2 39.18 -24.88 10.88
C ASN A 2 38.01 -24.51 9.98
N THR A 3 37.02 -25.39 9.90
CA THR A 3 35.77 -25.16 9.20
C THR A 3 35.06 -24.00 9.89
N SER A 4 35.10 -22.84 9.25
CA SER A 4 34.17 -21.76 9.51
C SER A 4 32.77 -22.30 9.29
N GLU A 5 32.05 -22.56 10.37
CA GLU A 5 30.58 -22.64 10.35
C GLU A 5 30.09 -21.27 9.91
N ASP A 6 29.96 -21.10 8.59
CA ASP A 6 29.18 -20.01 8.01
C ASP A 6 27.75 -20.21 8.52
N ALA A 7 27.42 -19.54 9.61
CA ALA A 7 26.05 -19.38 10.05
C ALA A 7 25.27 -18.84 8.84
N VAL A 8 24.39 -19.67 8.30
CA VAL A 8 23.50 -19.28 7.21
C VAL A 8 22.59 -18.20 7.78
N VAL A 9 22.97 -16.93 7.62
CA VAL A 9 22.13 -15.80 7.98
C VAL A 9 20.99 -15.78 6.96
N SER A 10 19.86 -16.37 7.31
CA SER A 10 18.65 -16.25 6.53
C SER A 10 18.19 -14.78 6.61
N HIS A 11 18.34 -14.04 5.52
CA HIS A 11 17.77 -12.71 5.41
C HIS A 11 16.26 -12.84 5.23
N ILE A 12 15.50 -12.41 6.24
CA ILE A 12 14.04 -12.32 6.15
C ILE A 12 13.70 -10.90 5.68
N THR A 13 13.01 -10.80 4.54
CA THR A 13 12.47 -9.53 4.05
C THR A 13 11.28 -9.11 4.91
N LEU A 14 11.29 -7.87 5.40
CA LEU A 14 10.19 -7.27 6.16
C LEU A 14 9.57 -6.13 5.36
N HIS A 15 8.28 -6.25 5.04
CA HIS A 15 7.52 -5.24 4.30
C HIS A 15 6.84 -4.30 5.29
N ASN A 16 7.35 -3.08 5.38
CA ASN A 16 6.77 -2.03 6.21
C ASN A 16 5.78 -1.19 5.40
N PRO A 17 4.65 -0.78 6.00
CA PRO A 17 3.70 0.10 5.34
C PRO A 17 4.37 1.45 5.02
N PRO A 18 4.15 2.04 3.83
CA PRO A 18 4.67 3.36 3.51
C PRO A 18 4.13 4.44 4.45
N SER A 19 5.00 5.36 4.89
CA SER A 19 4.72 6.33 5.95
C SER A 19 4.07 7.64 5.49
N CYS A 20 4.22 8.03 4.22
CA CYS A 20 3.60 9.24 3.66
C CYS A 20 2.48 8.92 2.67
N THR A 21 1.52 9.84 2.52
CA THR A 21 0.47 9.79 1.50
C THR A 21 1.04 9.55 0.09
N CYS A 22 2.14 10.23 -0.24
CA CYS A 22 2.86 10.07 -1.50
C CYS A 22 3.28 8.63 -1.78
N ALA A 23 3.96 8.01 -0.81
CA ALA A 23 4.49 6.68 -0.94
C ALA A 23 3.37 5.63 -0.96
N ARG A 24 2.25 5.88 -0.27
CA ARG A 24 1.06 5.03 -0.35
C ARG A 24 0.39 5.09 -1.72
N ILE A 25 0.28 6.27 -2.34
CA ILE A 25 -0.23 6.40 -3.72
C ILE A 25 0.66 5.62 -4.69
N ILE A 26 1.98 5.79 -4.61
CA ILE A 26 2.93 5.06 -5.46
C ILE A 26 2.78 3.56 -5.23
N TRP A 27 2.74 3.14 -3.96
CA TRP A 27 2.59 1.72 -3.62
C TRP A 27 1.29 1.14 -4.17
N LEU A 28 0.16 1.84 -4.02
CA LEU A 28 -1.14 1.43 -4.59
C LEU A 28 -1.05 1.32 -6.12
N SER A 29 -0.42 2.28 -6.80
CA SER A 29 -0.26 2.24 -8.26
C SER A 29 0.60 1.09 -8.76
N MET A 30 1.51 0.58 -7.92
CA MET A 30 2.42 -0.50 -8.28
C MET A 30 1.90 -1.88 -7.92
N ASN A 31 1.04 -1.98 -6.89
CA ASN A 31 0.63 -3.27 -6.31
C ASN A 31 -0.83 -3.62 -6.57
N CYS A 32 -1.66 -2.69 -7.04
CA CYS A 32 -3.04 -2.97 -7.45
C CYS A 32 -3.10 -3.43 -8.91
N ASP A 33 -4.02 -4.33 -9.22
CA ASP A 33 -4.33 -4.75 -10.61
C ASP A 33 -4.88 -3.58 -11.44
N ALA A 34 -5.54 -2.64 -10.77
CA ALA A 34 -5.98 -1.38 -11.35
C ALA A 34 -5.91 -0.27 -10.29
N PHE A 35 -5.39 0.87 -10.70
CA PHE A 35 -5.33 2.08 -9.88
C PHE A 35 -5.60 3.29 -10.76
N ALA A 36 -6.56 4.13 -10.37
CA ALA A 36 -6.84 5.40 -11.01
C ALA A 36 -7.09 6.47 -9.95
N MET A 37 -6.59 7.67 -10.19
CA MET A 37 -6.75 8.76 -9.25
C MET A 37 -6.85 10.09 -10.00
N ASN A 38 -7.84 10.88 -9.61
CA ASN A 38 -7.97 12.27 -10.00
C ASN A 38 -8.15 13.10 -8.72
N ILE A 39 -7.34 14.15 -8.55
CA ILE A 39 -7.44 15.03 -7.37
C ILE A 39 -8.52 16.11 -7.59
N GLY A 40 -9.01 16.29 -8.82
CA GLY A 40 -9.98 17.31 -9.18
C GLY A 40 -9.43 18.73 -8.99
N THR A 41 -10.16 19.71 -9.49
CA THR A 41 -9.94 21.13 -9.17
C THR A 41 -11.15 21.77 -8.51
N ALA A 42 -12.27 21.04 -8.46
CA ALA A 42 -13.52 21.45 -7.82
C ALA A 42 -14.07 20.36 -6.91
N ASN A 43 -15.02 20.75 -6.06
CA ASN A 43 -15.67 19.87 -5.11
C ASN A 43 -16.41 18.73 -5.81
N GLY A 44 -16.11 17.49 -5.41
CA GLY A 44 -16.75 16.29 -5.93
C GLY A 44 -16.11 15.68 -7.18
N ASP A 45 -15.09 16.32 -7.75
CA ASP A 45 -14.37 15.82 -8.93
C ASP A 45 -13.21 14.89 -8.58
N ALA A 46 -12.71 14.97 -7.33
CA ALA A 46 -11.67 14.08 -6.87
C ALA A 46 -12.23 12.66 -6.67
N HIS A 47 -11.54 11.67 -7.22
CA HIS A 47 -11.87 10.28 -7.04
C HIS A 47 -10.61 9.42 -7.03
N ILE A 48 -10.69 8.29 -6.34
CA ILE A 48 -9.66 7.27 -6.32
C ILE A 48 -10.32 5.90 -6.45
N ASP A 49 -9.79 5.12 -7.38
CA ASP A 49 -10.19 3.75 -7.66
C ASP A 49 -8.98 2.84 -7.45
N ALA A 50 -9.16 1.76 -6.71
CA ALA A 50 -8.14 0.72 -6.57
C ALA A 50 -8.78 -0.68 -6.56
N ARG A 51 -8.13 -1.62 -7.24
CA ARG A 51 -8.53 -3.03 -7.27
C ARG A 51 -7.33 -3.93 -6.97
N LEU A 52 -7.49 -4.85 -6.05
CA LEU A 52 -6.57 -5.95 -5.79
C LEU A 52 -7.35 -7.25 -5.62
N GLY A 53 -7.22 -8.16 -6.58
CA GLY A 53 -8.01 -9.39 -6.66
C GLY A 53 -9.51 -9.08 -6.67
N SER A 54 -10.23 -9.63 -5.69
CA SER A 54 -11.68 -9.40 -5.51
C SER A 54 -12.02 -8.11 -4.77
N VAL A 55 -11.03 -7.42 -4.19
CA VAL A 55 -11.27 -6.17 -3.45
C VAL A 55 -11.23 -5.02 -4.44
N TYR A 56 -12.35 -4.31 -4.55
CA TYR A 56 -12.45 -3.07 -5.32
C TYR A 56 -12.98 -1.96 -4.42
N ARG A 57 -12.38 -0.78 -4.56
CA ARG A 57 -12.81 0.46 -3.91
C ARG A 57 -12.81 1.60 -4.89
N SER A 58 -13.86 2.41 -4.78
CA SER A 58 -14.06 3.64 -5.53
C SER A 58 -14.60 4.67 -4.55
N THR A 59 -13.85 5.75 -4.37
CA THR A 59 -14.21 6.79 -3.41
C THR A 59 -14.09 8.14 -4.09
N ARG A 60 -15.16 8.93 -4.04
CA ARG A 60 -15.11 10.37 -4.33
C ARG A 60 -14.82 11.13 -3.05
N PHE A 61 -14.03 12.18 -3.15
CA PHE A 61 -13.60 12.96 -1.98
C PHE A 61 -13.43 14.44 -2.33
N HIS A 62 -13.32 15.28 -1.32
CA HIS A 62 -12.88 16.66 -1.48
C HIS A 62 -11.35 16.71 -1.51
N PRO A 63 -10.70 17.57 -2.32
CA PRO A 63 -9.24 17.61 -2.39
C PRO A 63 -8.54 17.77 -1.03
N GLU A 64 -9.14 18.45 -0.06
CA GLU A 64 -8.57 18.58 1.29
C GLU A 64 -8.52 17.24 2.07
N ALA A 65 -9.41 16.28 1.73
CA ALA A 65 -9.49 14.95 2.35
C ALA A 65 -8.55 13.92 1.69
N LEU A 66 -7.65 14.36 0.79
CA LEU A 66 -6.71 13.50 0.07
C LEU A 66 -5.93 12.57 1.01
N LYS A 67 -5.38 13.13 2.10
CA LYS A 67 -4.53 12.39 3.04
C LYS A 67 -5.30 11.25 3.70
N GLU A 68 -6.50 11.53 4.19
CA GLU A 68 -7.36 10.59 4.92
C GLU A 68 -7.88 9.52 3.96
N THR A 69 -8.40 9.93 2.80
CA THR A 69 -8.92 9.02 1.78
C THR A 69 -7.87 8.01 1.31
N VAL A 70 -6.64 8.48 1.04
CA VAL A 70 -5.53 7.59 0.66
C VAL A 70 -5.10 6.70 1.82
N ASN A 71 -5.06 7.21 3.05
CA ASN A 71 -4.73 6.40 4.24
C ASN A 71 -5.68 5.23 4.39
N ASP A 72 -6.98 5.49 4.33
CA ASP A 72 -8.00 4.49 4.58
C ASP A 72 -8.02 3.44 3.47
N LEU A 73 -8.00 3.91 2.21
CA LEU A 73 -7.89 3.02 1.05
C LEU A 73 -6.63 2.16 1.11
N PHE A 74 -5.48 2.77 1.43
CA PHE A 74 -4.22 2.04 1.54
C PHE A 74 -4.33 0.91 2.56
N TRP A 75 -4.87 1.15 3.76
CA TRP A 75 -4.95 0.13 4.79
C TRP A 75 -5.94 -0.99 4.45
N GLU A 76 -7.03 -0.68 3.75
CA GLU A 76 -7.94 -1.70 3.25
C GLU A 76 -7.27 -2.63 2.24
N ILE A 77 -6.50 -2.08 1.31
CA ILE A 77 -5.76 -2.87 0.31
C ILE A 77 -4.58 -3.60 0.95
N TRP A 78 -3.80 -2.93 1.81
CA TRP A 78 -2.65 -3.53 2.51
C TRP A 78 -3.06 -4.73 3.35
N ALA A 79 -4.23 -4.66 4.01
CA ALA A 79 -4.74 -5.76 4.82
C ALA A 79 -4.92 -7.05 4.01
N VAL A 80 -5.33 -6.94 2.74
CA VAL A 80 -5.58 -8.10 1.85
C VAL A 80 -4.42 -8.43 0.92
N TRP A 81 -3.47 -7.53 0.76
CA TRP A 81 -2.27 -7.75 -0.06
C TRP A 81 -1.35 -8.74 0.63
N GLU A 82 -0.98 -9.82 -0.04
CA GLU A 82 -0.01 -10.79 0.47
C GLU A 82 1.27 -10.72 -0.37
N PRO A 83 2.44 -10.48 0.26
CA PRO A 83 3.70 -10.49 -0.48
C PRO A 83 4.05 -11.92 -0.94
N GLU A 84 4.70 -12.04 -2.11
CA GLU A 84 5.21 -13.34 -2.60
C GLU A 84 6.26 -13.93 -1.65
N GLU A 85 7.04 -13.08 -0.99
CA GLU A 85 8.06 -13.46 -0.01
C GLU A 85 8.16 -12.46 1.15
N GLY A 86 8.65 -12.93 2.29
CA GLY A 86 8.87 -12.10 3.47
C GLY A 86 7.62 -11.92 4.34
N ILE A 87 7.72 -11.01 5.30
CA ILE A 87 6.69 -10.79 6.33
C ILE A 87 6.10 -9.39 6.16
N LYS A 88 4.77 -9.31 6.02
CA LYS A 88 4.01 -8.06 5.99
C LYS A 88 3.75 -7.56 7.41
N VAL A 89 4.15 -6.32 7.71
CA VAL A 89 3.84 -5.68 9.00
C VAL A 89 2.44 -5.09 8.95
N MET A 90 1.60 -5.48 9.91
CA MET A 90 0.30 -4.86 10.15
C MET A 90 0.44 -3.94 11.35
N ASP A 91 0.57 -2.63 11.10
CA ASP A 91 0.66 -1.65 12.18
C ASP A 91 -0.73 -1.04 12.39
N ARG A 92 -1.44 -1.49 13.44
CA ARG A 92 -2.57 -0.74 13.98
C ARG A 92 -2.01 0.18 15.07
N GLY A 93 -1.40 1.27 14.63
CA GLY A 93 -1.17 2.45 15.47
C GLY A 93 -2.48 3.20 15.69
#